data_AF-A0A7X5P7E5-F1
#
_entry.id   AF-A0A7X5P7E5-F1
#
_cell.length_a   1.000
_cell.length_b   1.000
_cell.length_c   1.000
_cell.angle_alpha   90.00
_cell.angle_beta   90.00
_cell.angle_gamma   90.00
#
_symmetry.space_group_name_H-M   'P 1'
#
loop_
_entity.id
_entity.type
_entity.pdbx_description
1 polymer ?
#
loop_
_entity_poly.entity_id
_entity_poly.type
_entity_poly.pdbx_seq_one_letter_code
_entity_poly.pdbx_strand_id
1 'polypeptide(L)'
;MEISNKNSGISIIDSIILFFEINIKLQVYVIPFLILAAYFEYNGSKITYLSIKELGTVVCYIFVIKNVYKRFKSEENFKFKIQFKPILKEYIFVIISIIAYILIFGNTIGLLLQNIPQSDLVKSAFDELDNAPLLLQFISLCVIAPIFEEIIYRGIMLEQLNKRCESVKAILISSLFFGIIHLNVHQAVNGFFIGIVMGFIYIKTDSLILTMFLHFINNLYCLIAGYIPYLEKIESNFSIVTLVCGVILLCLAYRFFNNLKVNLDRKTNLEA
;
A
#
# COMPACT_ATOMS: atom_id res chain seq x y z
N MET A 1 -1.90 24.71 -21.22
CA MET A 1 -1.03 24.57 -20.04
C MET A 1 -1.76 25.29 -18.91
N GLU A 2 -2.71 24.61 -18.26
CA GLU A 2 -3.47 25.21 -17.16
C GLU A 2 -2.55 25.28 -15.93
N ILE A 3 -2.35 26.51 -15.45
CA ILE A 3 -1.68 26.77 -14.18
C ILE A 3 -2.63 26.23 -13.10
N SER A 4 -2.39 25.01 -12.62
CA SER A 4 -3.14 24.47 -11.50
C SER A 4 -2.98 25.43 -10.33
N ASN A 5 -4.11 25.85 -9.76
CA ASN A 5 -4.15 26.77 -8.64
C ASN A 5 -3.37 26.13 -7.47
N LYS A 6 -2.11 26.53 -7.28
CA LYS A 6 -1.15 25.97 -6.28
C LYS A 6 -1.60 26.12 -4.82
N ASN A 7 -2.79 26.70 -4.60
CA ASN A 7 -3.43 26.84 -3.30
C ASN A 7 -4.45 25.73 -2.98
N SER A 8 -4.71 24.79 -3.88
CA SER A 8 -5.48 23.58 -3.58
C SER A 8 -4.55 22.46 -3.09
N GLY A 9 -4.89 21.77 -2.00
CA GLY A 9 -4.07 20.69 -1.40
C GLY A 9 -3.18 21.09 -0.21
N ILE A 10 -2.44 20.11 0.31
CA ILE A 10 -1.72 20.21 1.60
C ILE A 10 -0.22 20.49 1.42
N SER A 11 0.38 21.27 2.32
CA SER A 11 1.84 21.44 2.34
C SER A 11 2.55 20.19 2.85
N ILE A 12 3.87 20.15 2.73
CA ILE A 12 4.69 19.08 3.33
C ILE A 12 4.50 19.04 4.84
N ILE A 13 4.46 20.19 5.51
CA ILE A 13 4.23 20.26 6.97
C ILE A 13 2.84 19.72 7.31
N ASP A 14 1.81 20.14 6.58
CA ASP A 14 0.44 19.66 6.77
C ASP A 14 0.34 18.14 6.54
N SER A 15 1.11 17.59 5.60
CA SER A 15 1.16 16.15 5.35
C SER A 15 1.77 15.36 6.50
N ILE A 16 2.80 15.90 7.17
CA ILE A 16 3.39 15.32 8.37
C ILE A 16 2.38 15.34 9.51
N ILE A 17 1.69 16.48 9.72
CA ILE A 17 0.65 16.59 10.74
C ILE A 17 -0.47 15.59 10.47
N LEU A 18 -0.96 15.52 9.22
CA LEU A 18 -2.00 14.59 8.81
C LEU A 18 -1.58 13.12 9.01
N PHE A 19 -0.32 12.79 8.70
CA PHE A 19 0.24 11.47 8.92
C PHE A 19 0.15 11.05 10.40
N PHE A 20 0.63 11.89 11.32
CA PHE A 20 0.55 11.59 12.75
C PHE A 20 -0.90 11.58 13.25
N GLU A 21 -1.74 12.51 12.79
CA GLU A 21 -3.16 12.57 13.14
C GLU A 21 -3.89 11.26 12.79
N ILE A 22 -3.69 10.75 11.57
CA ILE A 22 -4.28 9.50 11.10
C ILE A 22 -3.81 8.33 11.95
N ASN A 23 -2.50 8.17 12.12
CA ASN A 23 -1.93 7.02 12.82
C ASN A 23 -2.26 7.02 14.31
N ILE A 24 -2.23 8.18 14.98
CA ILE A 24 -2.66 8.31 16.37
C ILE A 24 -4.13 7.94 16.50
N LYS A 25 -5.00 8.41 15.59
CA LYS A 25 -6.44 8.06 15.63
C LYS A 25 -6.68 6.58 15.43
N LEU A 26 -5.95 5.92 14.52
CA LEU A 26 -6.04 4.47 14.34
C LEU A 26 -5.67 3.72 15.63
N GLN A 27 -4.58 4.12 16.30
CA GLN A 27 -4.15 3.52 17.56
C GLN A 27 -5.13 3.79 18.71
N VAL A 28 -5.71 4.99 18.80
CA VAL A 28 -6.66 5.34 19.86
C VAL A 28 -8.01 4.66 19.66
N TYR A 29 -8.53 4.66 18.43
CA TYR A 29 -9.88 4.13 18.14
C TYR A 29 -9.93 2.61 18.24
N VAL A 30 -8.80 1.90 18.10
CA VAL A 30 -8.78 0.43 18.23
C VAL A 30 -8.78 -0.05 19.69
N ILE A 31 -8.41 0.81 20.66
CA ILE A 31 -8.29 0.45 22.09
C ILE A 31 -9.54 -0.27 22.65
N PRO A 32 -10.78 0.23 22.44
CA PRO A 32 -11.97 -0.45 22.96
C PRO A 32 -12.12 -1.88 22.42
N PHE A 33 -11.73 -2.11 21.17
CA PHE A 33 -11.75 -3.44 20.55
C PHE A 33 -10.64 -4.33 21.09
N LEU A 34 -9.45 -3.78 21.36
CA LEU A 34 -8.35 -4.52 22.00
C LEU A 34 -8.72 -4.98 23.41
N ILE A 35 -9.35 -4.11 24.20
CA ILE A 35 -9.84 -4.45 25.55
C ILE A 35 -10.88 -5.58 25.46
N LEU A 36 -11.84 -5.46 24.54
CA LEU A 36 -12.86 -6.49 24.34
C LEU A 36 -12.26 -7.81 23.84
N ALA A 37 -11.30 -7.74 22.92
CA ALA A 37 -10.60 -8.92 22.41
C ALA A 37 -9.85 -9.63 23.55
N ALA A 38 -9.13 -8.89 24.39
CA ALA A 38 -8.37 -9.44 25.52
C ALA A 38 -9.26 -10.20 26.51
N TYR A 39 -10.52 -9.76 26.71
CA TYR A 39 -11.49 -10.53 27.48
C TYR A 39 -11.74 -11.92 26.89
N PHE A 40 -11.91 -12.04 25.57
CA PHE A 40 -12.11 -13.33 24.92
C PHE A 40 -10.85 -14.20 24.91
N GLU A 41 -9.68 -13.58 24.80
CA GLU A 41 -8.39 -14.28 24.92
C GLU A 41 -8.24 -14.90 26.31
N TYR A 42 -8.51 -14.14 27.37
CA TYR A 42 -8.48 -14.62 28.75
C TYR A 42 -9.42 -15.81 28.99
N ASN A 43 -10.57 -15.84 28.31
CA ASN A 43 -11.54 -16.94 28.36
C ASN A 43 -11.23 -18.09 27.37
N GLY A 44 -10.03 -18.12 26.78
CA GLY A 44 -9.57 -19.20 25.89
C GLY A 44 -10.19 -19.18 24.48
N SER A 45 -10.87 -18.11 24.09
CA SER A 45 -11.56 -17.98 22.79
C SER A 45 -10.69 -17.28 21.75
N LYS A 46 -9.59 -17.91 21.31
CA LYS A 46 -8.58 -17.32 20.40
C LYS A 46 -9.16 -16.81 19.06
N ILE A 47 -10.05 -17.57 18.42
CA ILE A 47 -10.65 -17.16 17.14
C ILE A 47 -11.50 -15.89 17.32
N THR A 48 -12.26 -15.81 18.40
CA THR A 48 -13.08 -14.65 18.75
C THR A 48 -12.20 -13.44 19.05
N TYR A 49 -11.12 -13.62 19.80
CA TYR A 49 -10.10 -12.59 20.04
C TYR A 49 -9.58 -11.98 18.73
N LEU A 50 -9.09 -12.83 17.81
CA LEU A 50 -8.57 -12.36 16.52
C LEU A 50 -9.64 -11.67 15.67
N SER A 51 -10.85 -12.21 15.65
CA SER A 51 -11.98 -11.64 14.88
C SER A 51 -12.38 -10.25 15.39
N ILE A 52 -12.34 -10.02 16.71
CA ILE A 52 -12.66 -8.71 17.31
C ILE A 52 -11.56 -7.70 16.99
N LYS A 53 -10.28 -8.09 17.03
CA LYS A 53 -9.16 -7.22 16.61
C LYS A 53 -9.30 -6.77 15.16
N GLU A 54 -9.60 -7.71 14.27
CA GLU A 54 -9.76 -7.41 12.84
C GLU A 54 -10.97 -6.50 12.59
N LEU A 55 -12.13 -6.82 13.18
CA LEU A 55 -13.33 -5.98 13.09
C LEU A 55 -13.06 -4.56 13.61
N GLY A 56 -12.39 -4.46 14.76
CA GLY A 56 -11.99 -3.18 15.33
C GLY A 56 -11.13 -2.37 14.38
N THR A 57 -10.14 -3.00 13.76
CA THR A 57 -9.25 -2.38 12.78
C THR A 57 -10.03 -1.82 11.58
N VAL A 58 -10.95 -2.60 11.00
CA VAL A 58 -11.83 -2.16 9.89
C VAL A 58 -12.69 -0.97 10.30
N VAL A 59 -13.35 -1.04 11.45
CA VAL A 59 -14.21 0.05 11.95
C VAL A 59 -13.39 1.34 12.17
N CYS A 60 -12.18 1.21 12.72
CA CYS A 60 -11.27 2.34 12.92
C CYS A 60 -10.89 2.98 11.59
N TYR A 61 -10.47 2.18 10.60
CA TYR A 61 -10.14 2.69 9.27
C TYR A 61 -11.32 3.45 8.64
N ILE A 62 -12.52 2.87 8.66
CA ILE A 62 -13.73 3.51 8.12
C ILE A 62 -13.98 4.85 8.79
N PHE A 63 -13.90 4.90 10.13
CA PHE A 63 -14.15 6.14 10.86
C PHE A 63 -13.09 7.20 10.58
N VAL A 64 -11.79 6.83 10.60
CA VAL A 64 -10.69 7.74 10.30
C VAL A 64 -10.79 8.28 8.88
N ILE A 65 -10.98 7.41 7.88
CA ILE A 65 -11.13 7.83 6.48
C ILE A 65 -12.34 8.74 6.31
N LYS A 66 -13.47 8.43 6.94
CA LYS A 66 -14.66 9.30 6.89
C LYS A 66 -14.40 10.67 7.50
N ASN A 67 -13.63 10.73 8.59
CA ASN A 67 -13.28 11.98 9.27
C ASN A 67 -12.33 12.83 8.39
N VAL A 68 -11.29 12.20 7.83
CA VAL A 68 -10.32 12.88 6.95
C VAL A 68 -10.97 13.28 5.62
N TYR A 69 -11.80 12.43 5.03
CA TYR A 69 -12.52 12.75 3.79
C TYR A 69 -13.40 13.99 3.94
N LYS A 70 -14.13 14.13 5.06
CA LYS A 70 -14.96 15.31 5.33
C LYS A 70 -14.16 16.61 5.36
N ARG A 71 -12.91 16.58 5.84
CA ARG A 71 -12.01 17.75 5.87
C ARG A 71 -11.69 18.26 4.47
N PHE A 72 -11.51 17.35 3.51
CA PHE A 72 -11.13 17.71 2.14
C PHE A 72 -12.32 17.82 1.17
N LYS A 73 -13.51 17.36 1.56
CA LYS A 73 -14.72 17.43 0.72
C LYS A 73 -15.12 18.86 0.37
N SER A 74 -14.80 19.85 1.21
CA SER A 74 -15.09 21.27 0.96
C SER A 74 -14.10 21.93 0.01
N GLU A 75 -12.94 21.31 -0.24
CA GLU A 75 -11.97 21.77 -1.25
C GLU A 75 -12.41 21.21 -2.60
N GLU A 76 -13.11 22.05 -3.38
CA GLU A 76 -13.59 21.84 -4.75
C GLU A 76 -13.43 20.40 -5.30
N ASN A 77 -14.47 19.58 -5.14
CA ASN A 77 -14.63 18.29 -5.80
C ASN A 77 -13.59 17.19 -5.48
N PHE A 78 -13.02 17.14 -4.27
CA PHE A 78 -12.28 15.94 -3.84
C PHE A 78 -13.19 14.69 -3.91
N LYS A 79 -12.85 13.77 -4.82
CA LYS A 79 -13.49 12.46 -4.98
C LYS A 79 -12.40 11.41 -5.08
N PHE A 80 -12.61 10.28 -4.42
CA PHE A 80 -11.72 9.14 -4.60
C PHE A 80 -11.77 8.69 -6.06
N LYS A 81 -10.60 8.53 -6.67
CA LYS A 81 -10.41 8.03 -8.02
C LYS A 81 -10.63 6.51 -8.13
N ILE A 82 -11.67 6.00 -7.45
CA ILE A 82 -12.16 4.61 -7.51
C ILE A 82 -13.10 4.41 -8.72
N GLN A 83 -13.71 5.50 -9.20
CA GLN A 83 -14.63 5.47 -10.34
C GLN A 83 -13.98 5.11 -11.68
N PHE A 84 -12.64 5.19 -11.78
CA PHE A 84 -11.90 4.84 -12.99
C PHE A 84 -11.71 3.32 -13.07
N LYS A 85 -12.58 2.66 -13.84
CA LYS A 85 -12.51 1.22 -14.12
C LYS A 85 -11.30 0.93 -15.01
N PRO A 86 -10.29 0.19 -14.52
CA PRO A 86 -9.12 -0.09 -15.34
C PRO A 86 -9.46 -1.01 -16.50
N ILE A 87 -8.75 -0.86 -17.61
CA ILE A 87 -8.86 -1.76 -18.76
C ILE A 87 -7.88 -2.92 -18.61
N LEU A 88 -8.14 -4.04 -19.31
CA LEU A 88 -7.30 -5.25 -19.24
C LEU A 88 -5.80 -4.95 -19.45
N LYS A 89 -5.46 -4.05 -20.37
CA LYS A 89 -4.07 -3.69 -20.63
C LYS A 89 -3.39 -3.05 -19.40
N GLU A 90 -4.10 -2.25 -18.61
CA GLU A 90 -3.53 -1.66 -17.39
C GLU A 90 -3.29 -2.71 -16.31
N TYR A 91 -4.18 -3.70 -16.18
CA TYR A 91 -3.94 -4.84 -15.30
C TYR A 91 -2.70 -5.62 -15.73
N ILE A 92 -2.52 -5.88 -17.03
CA ILE A 92 -1.31 -6.53 -17.56
C ILE A 92 -0.06 -5.71 -17.23
N PHE A 93 -0.11 -4.40 -17.43
CA PHE A 93 1.00 -3.50 -17.06
C PHE A 93 1.33 -3.59 -15.57
N VAL A 94 0.32 -3.57 -14.70
CA VAL A 94 0.50 -3.71 -13.25
C VAL A 94 1.12 -5.06 -12.89
N ILE A 95 0.65 -6.16 -13.50
CA ILE A 95 1.19 -7.51 -13.27
C ILE A 95 2.66 -7.60 -13.67
N ILE A 96 3.03 -7.08 -14.85
CA ILE A 96 4.43 -7.09 -15.29
C ILE A 96 5.28 -6.22 -14.33
N SER A 97 4.75 -5.08 -13.89
CA SER A 97 5.45 -4.17 -12.98
C SER A 97 5.71 -4.79 -11.60
N ILE A 98 4.72 -5.48 -11.02
CA ILE A 98 4.90 -6.13 -9.71
C ILE A 98 5.83 -7.33 -9.78
N ILE A 99 5.76 -8.13 -10.85
CA ILE A 99 6.72 -9.24 -11.04
C ILE A 99 8.14 -8.67 -11.20
N ALA A 100 8.33 -7.65 -12.05
CA ALA A 100 9.62 -6.98 -12.20
C ALA A 100 10.15 -6.47 -10.84
N TYR A 101 9.28 -5.82 -10.05
CA TYR A 101 9.62 -5.34 -8.72
C TYR A 101 10.07 -6.46 -7.79
N ILE A 102 9.29 -7.54 -7.66
CA ILE A 102 9.60 -8.67 -6.77
C ILE A 102 10.96 -9.28 -7.14
N LEU A 103 11.21 -9.52 -8.44
CA LEU A 103 12.47 -10.12 -8.89
C LEU A 103 13.67 -9.21 -8.59
N ILE A 104 13.55 -7.90 -8.86
CA ILE A 104 14.65 -6.94 -8.64
C ILE A 104 14.86 -6.71 -7.14
N PHE A 105 13.82 -6.36 -6.40
CA PHE A 105 13.92 -6.03 -4.97
C PHE A 105 14.40 -7.24 -4.19
N GLY A 106 13.79 -8.42 -4.41
CA GLY A 106 14.18 -9.68 -3.76
C GLY A 106 15.63 -10.07 -4.01
N ASN A 107 16.20 -9.77 -5.18
CA ASN A 107 17.61 -10.07 -5.52
C ASN A 107 18.59 -8.92 -5.25
N THR A 108 18.15 -7.82 -4.64
CA THR A 108 19.02 -6.66 -4.36
C THR A 108 18.84 -6.21 -2.92
N ILE A 109 17.97 -5.23 -2.68
CA ILE A 109 17.74 -4.63 -1.36
C ILE A 109 17.17 -5.68 -0.39
N GLY A 110 16.30 -6.58 -0.85
CA GLY A 110 15.75 -7.68 -0.06
C GLY A 110 16.83 -8.57 0.55
N LEU A 111 17.87 -8.94 -0.21
CA LEU A 111 19.00 -9.72 0.30
C LEU A 111 19.81 -8.95 1.35
N LEU A 112 19.99 -7.63 1.16
CA LEU A 112 20.69 -6.81 2.14
C LEU A 112 19.92 -6.72 3.45
N LEU A 113 18.59 -6.65 3.38
CA LEU A 113 17.71 -6.57 4.54
C LEU A 113 17.78 -7.84 5.42
N GLN A 114 18.02 -9.02 4.85
CA GLN A 114 18.13 -10.28 5.62
C GLN A 114 19.20 -10.23 6.72
N ASN A 115 20.22 -9.38 6.56
CA ASN A 115 21.28 -9.19 7.55
C ASN A 115 20.88 -8.23 8.69
N ILE A 116 19.71 -7.58 8.61
CA ILE A 116 19.21 -6.65 9.62
C ILE A 116 18.35 -7.43 10.63
N PRO A 117 18.74 -7.47 11.91
CA PRO A 117 17.96 -8.17 12.92
C PRO A 117 16.59 -7.53 13.12
N GLN A 118 15.58 -8.36 13.34
CA GLN A 118 14.25 -7.91 13.72
C GLN A 118 14.13 -7.81 15.25
N SER A 119 13.38 -6.81 15.73
CA SER A 119 13.06 -6.67 17.16
C SER A 119 12.09 -7.76 17.60
N ASP A 120 12.11 -8.09 18.89
CA ASP A 120 11.25 -9.13 19.44
C ASP A 120 9.76 -8.76 19.37
N LEU A 121 9.43 -7.46 19.46
CA LEU A 121 8.07 -6.97 19.24
C LEU A 121 7.55 -7.33 17.84
N VAL A 122 8.40 -7.23 16.82
CA VAL A 122 8.00 -7.55 15.45
C VAL A 122 7.89 -9.06 15.26
N LYS A 123 8.83 -9.83 15.81
CA LYS A 123 8.76 -11.31 15.77
C LYS A 123 7.46 -11.81 16.40
N SER A 124 7.09 -11.31 17.58
CA SER A 124 5.84 -11.70 18.24
C SER A 124 4.59 -11.34 17.43
N ALA A 125 4.62 -10.21 16.70
CA ALA A 125 3.51 -9.83 15.82
C ALA A 125 3.39 -10.78 14.62
N PHE A 126 4.53 -11.20 14.03
CA PHE A 126 4.54 -12.22 12.98
C PHE A 126 4.11 -13.59 13.50
N ASP A 127 4.57 -14.00 14.69
CA ASP A 127 4.14 -15.26 15.30
C ASP A 127 2.62 -15.28 15.55
N GLU A 128 2.03 -14.18 15.99
CA GLU A 128 0.58 -14.08 16.16
C GLU A 128 -0.16 -14.27 14.83
N LEU A 129 0.34 -13.62 13.78
CA LEU A 129 -0.20 -13.67 12.42
C LEU A 129 -0.08 -15.08 11.82
N ASP A 130 1.09 -15.71 11.92
CA ASP A 130 1.36 -17.06 11.40
C ASP A 130 0.46 -18.11 12.08
N ASN A 131 0.13 -17.89 13.35
CA ASN A 131 -0.77 -18.74 14.12
C ASN A 131 -2.26 -18.40 13.97
N ALA A 132 -2.62 -17.39 13.17
CA ALA A 132 -4.01 -17.07 12.86
C ALA A 132 -4.57 -18.04 11.78
N PRO A 133 -5.90 -18.23 11.69
CA PRO A 133 -6.49 -18.99 10.59
C PRO A 133 -6.13 -18.37 9.23
N LEU A 134 -5.75 -19.18 8.24
CA LEU A 134 -5.32 -18.71 6.91
C LEU A 134 -6.33 -17.75 6.25
N LEU A 135 -7.63 -18.01 6.41
CA LEU A 135 -8.68 -17.12 5.89
C LEU A 135 -8.58 -15.72 6.51
N LEU A 136 -8.28 -15.62 7.80
CA LEU A 136 -8.13 -14.34 8.48
C LEU A 136 -6.85 -13.63 8.04
N GLN A 137 -5.74 -14.36 7.92
CA GLN A 137 -4.48 -13.83 7.37
C GLN A 137 -4.71 -13.23 5.97
N PHE A 138 -5.36 -13.99 5.08
CA PHE A 138 -5.67 -13.54 3.71
C PHE A 138 -6.55 -12.30 3.69
N ILE A 139 -7.64 -12.28 4.48
CA ILE A 139 -8.55 -11.13 4.51
C ILE A 139 -7.83 -9.89 5.06
N SER A 140 -7.06 -10.03 6.14
CA SER A 140 -6.35 -8.91 6.76
C SER A 140 -5.26 -8.34 5.84
N LEU A 141 -4.34 -9.22 5.39
CA LEU A 141 -3.15 -8.81 4.63
C LEU A 141 -3.44 -8.51 3.16
N CYS A 142 -4.27 -9.31 2.50
CA CYS A 142 -4.46 -9.17 1.05
C CYS A 142 -5.64 -8.26 0.72
N VAL A 143 -6.63 -8.12 1.59
CA VAL A 143 -7.86 -7.36 1.27
C VAL A 143 -7.94 -6.06 2.07
N ILE A 144 -7.95 -6.15 3.40
CA ILE A 144 -8.21 -5.01 4.28
C ILE A 144 -7.07 -4.01 4.22
N ALA A 145 -5.82 -4.44 4.41
CA ALA A 145 -4.65 -3.56 4.35
C ALA A 145 -4.54 -2.85 2.98
N PRO A 146 -4.53 -3.55 1.83
CA PRO A 146 -4.50 -2.91 0.52
C PRO A 146 -5.61 -1.89 0.30
N ILE A 147 -6.86 -2.19 0.67
CA ILE A 147 -7.96 -1.25 0.46
C ILE A 147 -7.74 0.03 1.29
N PHE A 148 -7.54 -0.11 2.59
CA PHE A 148 -7.53 1.07 3.47
C PHE A 148 -6.23 1.87 3.36
N GLU A 149 -5.09 1.21 3.23
CA GLU A 149 -3.81 1.89 3.07
C GLU A 149 -3.73 2.62 1.73
N GLU A 150 -4.20 2.03 0.63
CA GLU A 150 -4.25 2.77 -0.65
C GLU A 150 -5.16 3.99 -0.55
N ILE A 151 -6.33 3.88 0.08
CA ILE A 151 -7.22 5.03 0.27
C ILE A 151 -6.51 6.15 1.04
N ILE A 152 -5.82 5.83 2.13
CA ILE A 152 -5.13 6.82 2.96
C ILE A 152 -3.92 7.41 2.23
N TYR A 153 -3.00 6.59 1.75
CA TYR A 153 -1.71 7.08 1.27
C TYR A 153 -1.76 7.53 -0.18
N ARG A 154 -2.61 6.94 -1.03
CA ARG A 154 -2.73 7.32 -2.46
C ARG A 154 -3.92 8.22 -2.66
N GLY A 155 -5.09 7.76 -2.21
CA GLY A 155 -6.36 8.47 -2.38
C GLY A 155 -6.46 9.80 -1.64
N ILE A 156 -5.78 9.96 -0.49
CA ILE A 156 -5.78 11.21 0.30
C ILE A 156 -4.40 11.85 0.27
N MET A 157 -3.38 11.20 0.83
CA MET A 157 -2.08 11.84 1.08
C MET A 157 -1.38 12.25 -0.22
N LEU A 158 -1.18 11.31 -1.15
CA LEU A 158 -0.55 11.58 -2.44
C LEU A 158 -1.36 12.56 -3.27
N GLU A 159 -2.68 12.37 -3.38
CA GLU A 159 -3.56 13.24 -4.15
C GLU A 159 -3.47 14.69 -3.67
N GLN A 160 -3.53 14.93 -2.35
CA GLN A 160 -3.47 16.28 -1.79
C GLN A 160 -2.08 16.91 -1.86
N LEU A 161 -1.02 16.13 -1.71
CA LEU A 161 0.36 16.60 -1.93
C LEU A 161 0.58 16.98 -3.39
N ASN A 162 0.08 16.18 -4.34
CA ASN A 162 0.27 16.37 -5.77
C ASN A 162 -0.45 17.60 -6.33
N LYS A 163 -1.48 18.11 -5.65
CA LYS A 163 -2.11 19.40 -6.00
C LYS A 163 -1.22 20.61 -5.70
N ARG A 164 -0.30 20.48 -4.73
CA ARG A 164 0.53 21.59 -4.23
C ARG A 164 2.01 21.49 -4.61
N CYS A 165 2.56 20.28 -4.73
CA CYS A 165 3.96 20.05 -5.10
C CYS A 165 4.11 19.14 -6.33
N GLU A 166 5.33 19.09 -6.88
CA GLU A 166 5.65 18.25 -8.04
C GLU A 166 5.38 16.78 -7.75
N SER A 167 4.84 16.05 -8.75
CA SER A 167 4.41 14.66 -8.58
C SER A 167 5.51 13.74 -8.04
N VAL A 168 6.77 13.95 -8.45
CA VAL A 168 7.90 13.15 -7.93
C VAL A 168 8.06 13.35 -6.42
N LYS A 169 8.00 14.59 -5.93
CA LYS A 169 8.10 14.88 -4.49
C LYS A 169 6.89 14.32 -3.74
N ALA A 170 5.68 14.48 -4.28
CA ALA A 170 4.46 13.93 -3.69
C ALA A 170 4.53 12.39 -3.55
N ILE A 171 5.01 11.69 -4.59
CA ILE A 171 5.22 10.24 -4.60
C ILE A 171 6.22 9.84 -3.52
N LEU A 172 7.39 10.49 -3.47
CA LEU A 172 8.43 10.14 -2.49
C LEU A 172 7.95 10.33 -1.05
N ILE A 173 7.26 11.44 -0.75
CA ILE A 173 6.76 11.72 0.61
C ILE A 173 5.65 10.73 1.00
N SER A 174 4.66 10.50 0.13
CA SER A 174 3.60 9.53 0.41
C SER A 174 4.17 8.11 0.60
N SER A 175 5.14 7.71 -0.23
CA SER A 175 5.79 6.39 -0.13
C SER A 175 6.62 6.25 1.15
N LEU A 176 7.26 7.34 1.61
CA LEU A 176 7.98 7.36 2.87
C LEU A 176 7.04 7.12 4.05
N PHE A 177 5.90 7.81 4.07
CA PHE A 177 4.87 7.57 5.09
C PHE A 177 4.32 6.15 5.05
N PHE A 178 4.03 5.64 3.86
CA PHE A 178 3.57 4.25 3.67
C PHE A 178 4.61 3.22 4.16
N GLY A 179 5.91 3.48 4.01
CA GLY A 179 6.94 2.64 4.60
C GLY A 179 6.96 2.70 6.14
N ILE A 180 7.08 3.92 6.69
CA ILE A 180 7.33 4.13 8.13
C ILE A 180 6.25 3.54 9.04
N ILE A 181 4.99 3.46 8.59
CA ILE A 181 3.89 2.93 9.42
C ILE A 181 4.06 1.49 9.87
N HIS A 182 4.89 0.71 9.19
CA HIS A 182 5.10 -0.69 9.52
C HIS A 182 5.98 -0.88 10.77
N LEU A 183 6.66 0.19 11.24
CA LEU A 183 7.51 0.19 12.44
C LEU A 183 8.55 -0.95 12.48
N ASN A 184 8.90 -1.45 11.30
CA ASN A 184 9.85 -2.53 11.07
C ASN A 184 10.70 -2.15 9.85
N VAL A 185 12.03 -2.27 9.96
CA VAL A 185 12.95 -1.81 8.91
C VAL A 185 12.74 -2.54 7.59
N HIS A 186 12.49 -3.86 7.62
CA HIS A 186 12.30 -4.67 6.42
C HIS A 186 11.05 -4.21 5.66
N GLN A 187 9.92 -4.13 6.37
CA GLN A 187 8.65 -3.68 5.82
C GLN A 187 8.66 -2.20 5.43
N ALA A 188 9.35 -1.34 6.19
CA ALA A 188 9.45 0.08 5.88
C ALA A 188 10.24 0.33 4.60
N VAL A 189 11.36 -0.38 4.41
CA VAL A 189 12.16 -0.27 3.20
C VAL A 189 11.40 -0.84 2.00
N ASN A 190 10.82 -2.04 2.11
CA ASN A 190 9.97 -2.60 1.04
C ASN A 190 8.81 -1.65 0.72
N GLY A 191 8.05 -1.25 1.74
CA GLY A 191 6.92 -0.32 1.66
C GLY A 191 7.29 0.98 0.95
N PHE A 192 8.45 1.57 1.25
CA PHE A 192 8.92 2.76 0.54
C PHE A 192 9.11 2.50 -0.97
N PHE A 193 9.83 1.43 -1.35
CA PHE A 193 10.13 1.17 -2.76
C PHE A 193 8.90 0.73 -3.56
N ILE A 194 8.07 -0.18 -3.05
CA ILE A 194 6.80 -0.54 -3.71
C ILE A 194 5.85 0.65 -3.71
N GLY A 195 5.92 1.51 -2.68
CA GLY A 195 5.13 2.71 -2.59
C GLY A 195 5.42 3.71 -3.71
N ILE A 196 6.67 3.82 -4.14
CA ILE A 196 7.07 4.63 -5.29
C ILE A 196 6.42 4.08 -6.56
N VAL A 197 6.45 2.76 -6.76
CA VAL A 197 5.83 2.09 -7.93
C VAL A 197 4.33 2.36 -7.95
N MET A 198 3.64 2.14 -6.82
CA MET A 198 2.21 2.41 -6.70
C MET A 198 1.87 3.88 -6.88
N GLY A 199 2.66 4.81 -6.32
CA GLY A 199 2.47 6.24 -6.47
C GLY A 199 2.61 6.68 -7.93
N PHE A 200 3.59 6.15 -8.66
CA PHE A 200 3.73 6.37 -10.09
C PHE A 200 2.51 5.87 -10.86
N ILE A 201 2.06 4.63 -10.59
CA ILE A 201 0.87 4.05 -11.24
C ILE A 201 -0.37 4.91 -10.95
N TYR A 202 -0.57 5.34 -9.71
CA TYR A 202 -1.70 6.19 -9.32
C TYR A 202 -1.72 7.50 -10.12
N ILE A 203 -0.61 8.25 -10.13
CA ILE A 203 -0.51 9.53 -10.83
C ILE A 203 -0.67 9.39 -12.34
N LYS A 204 -0.28 8.25 -12.91
CA LYS A 204 -0.34 8.04 -14.36
C LYS A 204 -1.65 7.47 -14.86
N THR A 205 -2.35 6.69 -14.04
CA THR A 205 -3.58 5.98 -14.42
C THR A 205 -4.84 6.61 -13.85
N ASP A 206 -4.68 7.50 -12.86
CA ASP A 206 -5.77 8.04 -12.05
C ASP A 206 -6.67 6.93 -11.48
N SER A 207 -6.11 5.75 -11.15
CA SER A 207 -6.88 4.62 -10.64
C SER A 207 -6.35 4.10 -9.31
N LEU A 208 -7.20 4.20 -8.29
CA LEU A 208 -6.93 3.58 -6.99
C LEU A 208 -7.10 2.05 -7.03
N ILE A 209 -7.94 1.55 -7.95
CA ILE A 209 -8.17 0.10 -8.12
C ILE A 209 -6.89 -0.59 -8.56
N LEU A 210 -6.11 0.03 -9.46
CA LEU A 210 -4.84 -0.54 -9.91
C LEU A 210 -3.79 -0.60 -8.81
N THR A 211 -3.73 0.41 -7.92
CA THR A 211 -2.80 0.35 -6.78
C THR A 211 -3.25 -0.66 -5.73
N MET A 212 -4.55 -0.75 -5.44
CA MET A 212 -5.11 -1.77 -4.54
C MET A 212 -4.82 -3.17 -5.08
N PHE A 213 -4.96 -3.38 -6.38
CA PHE A 213 -4.66 -4.66 -7.03
C PHE A 213 -3.17 -5.00 -7.00
N LEU A 214 -2.29 -4.02 -7.26
CA LEU A 214 -0.85 -4.22 -7.14
C LEU A 214 -0.45 -4.60 -5.71
N HIS A 215 -0.99 -3.88 -4.72
CA HIS A 215 -0.74 -4.15 -3.31
C HIS A 215 -1.31 -5.52 -2.87
N PHE A 216 -2.50 -5.87 -3.33
CA PHE A 216 -3.07 -7.21 -3.17
C PHE A 216 -2.10 -8.29 -3.68
N ILE A 217 -1.56 -8.14 -4.89
CA ILE A 217 -0.61 -9.12 -5.46
C ILE A 217 0.67 -9.19 -4.62
N ASN A 218 1.20 -8.04 -4.19
CA ASN A 218 2.39 -8.00 -3.33
C ASN A 218 2.17 -8.79 -2.03
N ASN A 219 1.06 -8.55 -1.34
CA ASN A 219 0.78 -9.19 -0.06
C ASN A 219 0.41 -10.66 -0.24
N LEU A 220 -0.30 -11.00 -1.32
CA LEU A 220 -0.57 -12.39 -1.68
C LEU A 220 0.73 -13.15 -1.98
N TYR A 221 1.69 -12.53 -2.67
CA TYR A 221 3.00 -13.12 -2.90
C TYR A 221 3.71 -13.40 -1.57
N CYS A 222 3.79 -12.43 -0.67
CA CYS A 222 4.39 -12.61 0.66
C CYS A 222 3.70 -13.72 1.47
N LEU A 223 2.36 -13.74 1.46
CA LEU A 223 1.58 -14.78 2.13
C LEU A 223 1.92 -16.16 1.57
N ILE A 224 1.91 -16.33 0.24
CA ILE A 224 2.25 -17.60 -0.41
C ILE A 224 3.70 -18.00 -0.11
N ALA A 225 4.64 -17.06 -0.14
CA ALA A 225 6.05 -17.31 0.16
C ALA A 225 6.24 -17.86 1.58
N GLY A 226 5.48 -17.35 2.56
CA GLY A 226 5.49 -17.86 3.94
C GLY A 226 5.04 -19.32 4.10
N TYR A 227 4.23 -19.85 3.18
CA TYR A 227 3.78 -21.26 3.20
C TYR A 227 4.58 -22.18 2.29
N ILE A 228 5.52 -21.66 1.49
CA ILE A 228 6.32 -22.45 0.55
C ILE A 228 7.80 -22.27 0.91
N PRO A 229 8.37 -23.14 1.76
CA PRO A 229 9.79 -23.03 2.19
C PRO A 229 10.79 -23.03 1.04
N TYR A 230 10.42 -23.61 -0.10
CA TYR A 230 11.24 -23.59 -1.31
C TYR A 230 11.40 -22.18 -1.90
N LEU A 231 10.37 -21.31 -1.79
CA LEU A 231 10.46 -19.92 -2.24
C LEU A 231 11.44 -19.12 -1.37
N GLU A 232 11.39 -19.31 -0.04
CA GLU A 232 12.34 -18.69 0.89
C GLU A 232 13.80 -19.05 0.57
N LYS A 233 14.06 -20.31 0.19
CA LYS A 233 15.39 -20.75 -0.23
C LYS A 233 15.87 -20.10 -1.53
N ILE A 234 14.96 -19.86 -2.48
CA ILE A 234 15.29 -19.15 -3.73
C ILE A 234 15.58 -17.67 -3.43
N GLU A 235 14.75 -17.04 -2.59
CA GLU A 235 14.85 -15.61 -2.27
C GLU A 235 16.05 -15.26 -1.38
N SER A 236 16.61 -16.22 -0.65
CA SER A 236 17.79 -16.04 0.19
C SER A 236 19.13 -16.08 -0.57
N ASN A 237 19.11 -16.38 -1.86
CA ASN A 237 20.33 -16.48 -2.68
C ASN A 237 20.31 -15.51 -3.86
N PHE A 238 21.41 -14.79 -4.05
CA PHE A 238 21.58 -13.95 -5.23
C PHE A 238 21.56 -14.77 -6.52
N SER A 239 20.74 -14.33 -7.49
CA SER A 239 20.68 -14.91 -8.82
C SER A 239 20.74 -13.82 -9.88
N ILE A 240 21.85 -13.80 -10.64
CA ILE A 240 22.00 -12.88 -11.77
C ILE A 240 20.93 -13.09 -12.84
N VAL A 241 20.49 -14.34 -13.04
CA VAL A 241 19.42 -14.68 -13.99
C VAL A 241 18.11 -14.05 -13.54
N THR A 242 17.77 -14.15 -12.26
CA THR A 242 16.54 -13.58 -11.69
C THR A 242 16.56 -12.05 -11.80
N LEU A 243 17.69 -11.43 -11.49
CA LEU A 243 17.86 -9.97 -11.62
C LEU A 243 17.71 -9.52 -13.07
N VAL A 244 18.36 -10.20 -14.03
CA VAL A 244 18.26 -9.87 -15.46
C VAL A 244 16.81 -10.03 -15.95
N CYS A 245 16.11 -11.11 -15.58
CA CYS A 245 14.70 -11.28 -15.89
C CYS A 245 13.84 -10.14 -15.34
N GLY A 246 14.09 -9.72 -14.09
CA GLY A 246 13.43 -8.56 -13.48
C GLY A 246 13.65 -7.27 -14.27
N VAL A 247 14.89 -6.98 -14.67
CA VAL A 247 15.23 -5.81 -15.48
C VAL A 247 14.56 -5.85 -16.86
N ILE A 248 14.55 -7.02 -17.53
CA ILE A 248 13.85 -7.19 -18.81
C ILE A 248 12.35 -6.89 -18.64
N LEU A 249 11.71 -7.45 -17.62
CA LEU A 249 10.29 -7.20 -17.33
C LEU A 249 10.03 -5.72 -17.01
N LEU A 250 10.93 -5.05 -16.29
CA LEU A 250 10.82 -3.61 -16.05
C LEU A 250 10.88 -2.80 -17.35
N CYS A 251 11.81 -3.13 -18.25
CA CYS A 251 11.89 -2.51 -19.57
C CYS A 251 10.62 -2.77 -20.41
N LEU A 252 10.06 -3.98 -20.33
CA LEU A 252 8.81 -4.32 -20.98
C LEU A 252 7.62 -3.55 -20.39
N ALA A 253 7.54 -3.45 -19.07
CA ALA A 253 6.52 -2.65 -18.39
C ALA A 253 6.59 -1.18 -18.83
N TYR A 254 7.78 -0.59 -18.89
CA TYR A 254 7.99 0.78 -19.34
C TYR A 254 7.56 0.99 -20.81
N ARG A 255 7.95 0.08 -21.70
CA ARG A 255 7.53 0.13 -23.12
C ARG A 255 6.03 -0.03 -23.27
N PHE A 256 5.45 -0.99 -22.55
CA PHE A 256 4.01 -1.23 -22.56
C PHE A 256 3.25 -0.01 -22.05
N PHE A 257 3.72 0.62 -20.98
CA PHE A 257 3.17 1.85 -20.43
C PHE A 257 3.16 3.00 -21.46
N ASN A 258 4.27 3.23 -22.16
CA ASN A 258 4.34 4.27 -23.19
C ASN A 258 3.34 4.03 -24.34
N ASN A 259 3.02 2.77 -24.62
CA ASN A 259 2.04 2.40 -25.63
C ASN A 259 0.57 2.51 -25.15
N LEU A 260 0.32 2.65 -23.84
CA LEU A 260 -1.02 2.61 -23.28
C LEU A 260 -1.86 3.89 -23.49
N LYS A 261 -1.31 5.00 -24.01
CA LYS A 261 -1.98 6.32 -24.14
C LYS A 261 -2.83 6.71 -22.90
N VAL A 262 -2.40 6.32 -21.70
CA VAL A 262 -3.22 6.30 -20.47
C VAL A 262 -3.87 7.66 -20.14
N ASN A 263 -3.26 8.77 -20.57
CA ASN A 263 -3.70 10.13 -20.25
C ASN A 263 -4.38 10.93 -21.37
N LEU A 264 -4.31 10.49 -22.64
CA LEU A 264 -4.86 11.31 -23.73
C LEU A 264 -6.36 11.06 -23.96
N ASP A 265 -6.82 9.81 -23.77
CA ASP A 265 -8.18 9.43 -24.17
C ASP A 265 -9.23 9.50 -23.04
N ARG A 266 -8.83 9.67 -21.76
CA ARG A 266 -9.75 9.60 -20.61
C ARG A 266 -10.36 10.92 -20.17
N LYS A 267 -9.62 12.04 -20.28
CA LYS A 267 -10.20 13.37 -20.03
C LYS A 267 -11.27 13.71 -21.07
N THR A 268 -11.02 13.35 -22.33
CA THR A 268 -11.97 13.56 -23.44
C THR A 268 -13.26 12.72 -23.33
N ASN A 269 -13.23 11.56 -22.68
CA ASN A 269 -14.41 10.67 -22.54
C ASN A 269 -15.26 10.95 -21.29
N LEU A 270 -14.82 11.81 -20.38
CA LEU A 270 -15.63 12.24 -19.21
C LEU A 270 -16.27 13.62 -19.44
N GLU A 271 -15.83 14.33 -20.49
CA GLU A 271 -16.37 15.62 -20.94
C GLU A 271 -17.30 15.48 -22.16
N ALA A 272 -17.52 14.25 -22.66
CA ALA A 272 -18.45 13.89 -23.74
C ALA A 272 -19.64 13.09 -23.20
#